data_AF-A0A0D8YB89-F1
#
_entry.id   AF-A0A0D8YB89-F1
#
_cell.length_a   1.000
_cell.length_b   1.000
_cell.length_c   1.000
_cell.angle_alpha   90.00
_cell.angle_beta   90.00
_cell.angle_gamma   90.00
#
_symmetry.space_group_name_H-M   'P 1'
#
loop_
_entity.id
_entity.type
_entity.pdbx_description
1 polymer ?
#
loop_
_entity_poly.entity_id
_entity_poly.type
_entity_poly.pdbx_seq_one_letter_code
_entity_poly.pdbx_strand_id
1 'polypeptide(L)'
;MTGTVIDGTIRLNQEIVIPILKEKKKVKGLESWKQTVEQVSVGERAAILVQQLSADSISRTMIGSSGALTEMKSCIASTKPITFYRGTISSGMKVHISTGFDTVMAECQFLRPDEEQYEQLTSLEVPCVYHQGRGCRFLFHGHLGDSLNDRKIRRFVRRQRSGQVERVESAKSIVCNSLFKKETNISMFESLPVCLSTGETGRVVCAFGKAGKARIEMTTPLSESTLKMIAGGESVQVTIYLKKYIGRKKIEGYLPGSKN
;
A
#
# COMPACT_ATOMS: atom_id res chain seq x y z
N MET A 1 -9.30 24.64 -30.78
CA MET A 1 -9.53 23.53 -29.81
C MET A 1 -10.92 23.68 -29.21
N THR A 2 -11.63 22.59 -28.94
CA THR A 2 -12.94 22.65 -28.26
C THR A 2 -12.92 21.78 -27.01
N GLY A 3 -13.43 22.27 -25.88
CA GLY A 3 -13.42 21.54 -24.62
C GLY A 3 -14.41 22.09 -23.60
N THR A 4 -14.48 21.44 -22.44
CA THR A 4 -15.29 21.86 -21.30
C THR A 4 -14.36 22.31 -20.18
N VAL A 5 -14.67 23.45 -19.55
CA VAL A 5 -13.91 23.94 -18.40
C VAL A 5 -14.25 23.08 -17.18
N ILE A 6 -13.26 22.37 -16.65
CA ILE A 6 -13.43 21.47 -15.50
C ILE A 6 -13.09 22.13 -14.16
N ASP A 7 -12.23 23.15 -14.17
CA ASP A 7 -11.85 23.93 -13.00
C ASP A 7 -11.43 25.35 -13.42
N GLY A 8 -11.64 26.32 -12.52
CA GLY A 8 -11.28 27.72 -12.70
C GLY A 8 -12.01 28.43 -13.84
N THR A 9 -11.29 29.34 -14.51
CA THR A 9 -11.79 30.15 -15.63
C THR A 9 -10.70 30.31 -16.69
N ILE A 10 -11.11 30.48 -17.94
CA ILE A 10 -10.22 30.81 -19.06
C ILE A 10 -10.62 32.15 -19.66
N ARG A 11 -9.63 33.00 -19.92
CA ARG A 11 -9.83 34.35 -20.46
C ARG A 11 -9.10 34.55 -21.77
N LEU A 12 -9.60 35.49 -22.58
CA LEU A 12 -8.87 36.00 -23.72
C LEU A 12 -7.48 36.49 -23.29
N ASN A 13 -6.46 36.27 -24.12
CA ASN A 13 -5.07 36.61 -23.86
C ASN A 13 -4.38 35.85 -22.70
N GLN A 14 -5.04 34.88 -22.06
CA GLN A 14 -4.41 34.04 -21.05
C GLN A 14 -3.37 33.10 -21.68
N GLU A 15 -2.28 32.83 -20.98
CA GLU A 15 -1.34 31.77 -21.31
C GLU A 15 -1.85 30.43 -20.75
N ILE A 16 -1.87 29.41 -21.61
CA ILE A 16 -2.19 28.03 -21.26
C ILE A 16 -1.00 27.12 -21.58
N VAL A 17 -0.90 26.02 -20.86
CA VAL A 17 0.06 24.94 -21.09
C VAL A 17 -0.68 23.75 -21.72
N ILE A 18 -0.05 23.16 -22.73
CA ILE A 18 -0.45 21.88 -23.33
C ILE A 18 0.58 20.83 -22.89
N PRO A 19 0.33 20.07 -21.80
CA PRO A 19 1.36 19.24 -21.17
C PRO A 19 1.93 18.17 -22.10
N ILE A 20 1.09 17.53 -22.92
CA ILE A 20 1.51 16.48 -23.86
C ILE A 20 2.50 16.99 -24.92
N LEU A 21 2.43 18.27 -25.26
CA LEU A 21 3.37 18.93 -26.18
C LEU A 21 4.52 19.66 -25.46
N LYS A 22 4.41 19.85 -24.14
CA LYS A 22 5.29 20.72 -23.35
C LYS A 22 5.37 22.15 -23.91
N GLU A 23 4.28 22.61 -24.51
CA GLU A 23 4.17 23.93 -25.13
C GLU A 23 3.30 24.89 -24.32
N LYS A 24 3.63 26.17 -24.43
CA LYS A 24 2.82 27.28 -23.92
C LYS A 24 2.17 28.00 -25.09
N LYS A 25 0.88 28.30 -24.98
CA LYS A 25 0.12 29.02 -26.01
C LYS A 25 -0.70 30.13 -25.38
N LYS A 26 -0.88 31.22 -26.11
CA LYS A 26 -1.76 32.33 -25.72
C LYS A 26 -3.13 32.17 -26.37
N VAL A 27 -4.19 32.33 -25.59
CA VAL A 27 -5.58 32.34 -26.10
C VAL A 27 -5.81 33.59 -26.93
N LYS A 28 -6.09 33.41 -28.22
CA LYS A 28 -6.32 34.50 -29.19
C LYS A 28 -7.78 34.73 -29.52
N GLY A 29 -8.62 33.74 -29.29
CA GLY A 29 -10.06 33.82 -29.49
C GLY A 29 -10.74 32.81 -28.57
N LEU A 30 -11.94 33.16 -28.14
CA LEU A 30 -12.74 32.35 -27.23
C LEU A 30 -14.20 32.49 -27.65
N GLU A 31 -14.86 31.35 -27.86
CA GLU A 31 -16.26 31.29 -28.27
C GLU A 31 -17.03 30.30 -27.40
N SER A 32 -18.22 30.70 -26.98
CA SER A 32 -19.19 29.86 -26.27
C SER A 32 -20.56 30.10 -26.88
N TRP A 33 -21.36 29.05 -27.08
CA TRP A 33 -22.71 29.17 -27.66
C TRP A 33 -22.82 29.99 -28.96
N LYS A 34 -21.83 29.83 -29.86
CA LYS A 34 -21.73 30.57 -31.14
C LYS A 34 -21.55 32.09 -30.98
N GLN A 35 -21.11 32.54 -29.81
CA GLN A 35 -20.80 33.94 -29.53
C GLN A 35 -19.35 34.06 -29.07
N THR A 36 -18.68 35.13 -29.54
CA THR A 36 -17.37 35.51 -29.03
C THR A 36 -17.52 36.01 -27.60
N VAL A 37 -16.68 35.50 -26.71
CA VAL A 37 -16.70 35.84 -25.28
C VAL A 37 -15.30 36.19 -24.80
N GLU A 38 -15.20 37.01 -23.76
CA GLU A 38 -13.90 37.36 -23.16
C GLU A 38 -13.45 36.36 -22.10
N GLN A 39 -14.39 35.61 -21.53
CA GLN A 39 -14.16 34.65 -20.45
C GLN A 39 -15.17 33.51 -20.51
N VAL A 40 -14.70 32.31 -20.11
CA VAL A 40 -15.53 31.11 -19.91
C VAL A 40 -15.19 30.51 -18.56
N SER A 41 -16.21 30.03 -17.84
CA SER A 41 -16.10 29.51 -16.48
C SER A 41 -16.45 28.02 -16.40
N VAL A 42 -16.28 27.44 -15.22
CA VAL A 42 -16.49 26.00 -14.98
C VAL A 42 -17.85 25.50 -15.46
N GLY A 43 -17.86 24.30 -16.05
CA GLY A 43 -19.06 23.65 -16.59
C GLY A 43 -19.41 24.06 -18.02
N GLU A 44 -18.88 25.18 -18.51
CA GLU A 44 -19.16 25.64 -19.86
C GLU A 44 -18.29 24.93 -20.92
N ARG A 45 -18.87 24.73 -22.10
CA ARG A 45 -18.16 24.23 -23.28
C ARG A 45 -17.77 25.39 -24.18
N ALA A 46 -16.50 25.51 -24.51
CA ALA A 46 -15.98 26.59 -25.33
C ALA A 46 -15.03 26.11 -26.42
N ALA A 47 -14.93 26.92 -27.48
CA ALA A 47 -13.88 26.84 -28.47
C ALA A 47 -12.80 27.87 -28.15
N ILE A 48 -11.55 27.43 -28.13
CA ILE A 48 -10.37 28.24 -27.87
C ILE A 48 -9.53 28.26 -29.14
N LEU A 49 -9.17 29.47 -29.59
CA LEU A 49 -8.24 29.68 -30.68
C LEU A 49 -6.84 29.95 -30.13
N VAL A 50 -5.87 29.20 -30.61
CA VAL A 50 -4.43 29.37 -30.35
C VAL A 50 -3.67 29.35 -31.66
N GLN A 51 -2.55 30.06 -31.73
CA GLN A 51 -1.71 30.12 -32.94
C GLN A 51 -0.75 28.91 -33.01
N GLN A 52 -0.40 28.52 -34.24
CA GLN A 52 0.64 27.53 -34.53
C GLN A 52 0.45 26.22 -33.75
N LEU A 53 -0.76 25.64 -33.84
CA LEU A 53 -1.06 24.32 -33.31
C LEU A 53 -1.62 23.47 -34.45
N SER A 54 -0.92 22.40 -34.80
CA SER A 54 -1.42 21.44 -35.78
C SER A 54 -2.56 20.63 -35.19
N ALA A 55 -3.60 20.35 -35.98
CA ALA A 55 -4.70 19.49 -35.53
C ALA A 55 -4.23 18.05 -35.26
N ASP A 56 -3.19 17.60 -35.96
CA ASP A 56 -2.67 16.23 -35.84
C ASP A 56 -1.76 16.05 -34.61
N SER A 57 -1.27 17.15 -34.01
CA SER A 57 -0.36 17.07 -32.87
C SER A 57 -1.08 16.80 -31.55
N ILE A 58 -2.41 16.93 -31.50
CA ILE A 58 -3.20 16.67 -30.29
C ILE A 58 -4.48 15.91 -30.61
N SER A 59 -4.93 15.10 -29.64
CA SER A 59 -6.27 14.53 -29.65
C SER A 59 -7.06 15.02 -28.43
N ARG A 60 -7.56 14.12 -27.59
CA ARG A 60 -8.15 14.48 -26.29
C ARG A 60 -7.02 14.70 -25.29
N THR A 61 -6.91 15.91 -24.78
CA THR A 61 -5.89 16.29 -23.79
C THR A 61 -6.51 17.22 -22.77
N MET A 62 -5.91 17.25 -21.58
CA MET A 62 -6.11 18.34 -20.64
C MET A 62 -5.18 19.50 -20.99
N ILE A 63 -5.65 20.72 -20.74
CA ILE A 63 -4.86 21.95 -20.77
C ILE A 63 -5.13 22.70 -19.48
N GLY A 64 -4.20 23.55 -19.06
CA GLY A 64 -4.36 24.31 -17.84
C GLY A 64 -3.41 25.49 -17.76
N SER A 65 -3.46 26.23 -16.67
CA SER A 65 -2.45 27.23 -16.35
C SER A 65 -1.10 26.57 -16.05
N SER A 66 -0.03 27.37 -16.08
CA SER A 66 1.31 26.89 -15.72
C SER A 66 1.31 26.32 -14.29
N GLY A 67 1.74 25.07 -14.15
CA GLY A 67 1.78 24.36 -12.87
C GLY A 67 0.47 23.66 -12.46
N ALA A 68 -0.64 23.84 -13.19
CA ALA A 68 -1.90 23.16 -12.87
C ALA A 68 -1.84 21.64 -13.09
N LEU A 69 -1.02 21.19 -14.05
CA LEU A 69 -0.84 19.79 -14.39
C LEU A 69 0.63 19.42 -14.22
N THR A 70 0.88 18.36 -13.45
CA THR A 70 2.23 17.87 -13.15
C THR A 70 2.37 16.42 -13.59
N GLU A 71 3.46 16.10 -14.30
CA GLU A 71 3.79 14.72 -14.65
C GLU A 71 4.17 13.94 -13.38
N MET A 72 3.56 12.77 -13.18
CA MET A 72 3.82 11.90 -12.03
C MET A 72 4.22 10.51 -12.49
N LYS A 73 5.36 10.02 -12.00
CA LYS A 73 5.85 8.66 -12.27
C LYS A 73 5.33 7.63 -11.26
N SER A 74 5.10 8.08 -10.04
CA SER A 74 4.60 7.26 -8.93
C SER A 74 3.89 8.15 -7.91
N CYS A 75 2.80 7.68 -7.33
CA CYS A 75 2.04 8.41 -6.33
C CYS A 75 1.41 7.45 -5.33
N ILE A 76 1.03 7.96 -4.17
CA ILE A 76 0.07 7.27 -3.29
C ILE A 76 -1.33 7.61 -3.80
N ALA A 77 -2.19 6.60 -3.92
CA ALA A 77 -3.59 6.81 -4.26
C ALA A 77 -4.49 6.11 -3.23
N SER A 78 -5.58 6.76 -2.86
CA SER A 78 -6.67 6.06 -2.19
C SER A 78 -7.26 5.03 -3.15
N THR A 79 -7.70 3.89 -2.63
CA THR A 79 -8.21 2.80 -3.45
C THR A 79 -9.46 2.22 -2.82
N LYS A 80 -10.55 2.18 -3.59
CA LYS A 80 -11.82 1.52 -3.27
C LYS A 80 -12.05 0.39 -4.28
N PRO A 81 -12.05 -0.89 -3.84
CA PRO A 81 -12.28 -2.01 -4.74
C PRO A 81 -13.69 -1.98 -5.33
N ILE A 82 -13.82 -2.42 -6.58
CA ILE A 82 -15.11 -2.56 -7.24
C ILE A 82 -15.64 -3.96 -6.97
N THR A 83 -16.79 -4.04 -6.32
CA THR A 83 -17.42 -5.29 -5.86
C THR A 83 -17.81 -6.25 -6.99
N PHE A 84 -17.98 -5.75 -8.21
CA PHE A 84 -18.32 -6.55 -9.39
C PHE A 84 -17.10 -7.21 -10.08
N TYR A 85 -15.87 -6.83 -9.68
CA TYR A 85 -14.66 -7.49 -10.16
C TYR A 85 -14.47 -8.82 -9.42
N ARG A 86 -14.20 -9.90 -10.16
CA ARG A 86 -14.12 -11.26 -9.60
C ARG A 86 -12.71 -11.80 -9.43
N GLY A 87 -11.72 -11.15 -10.02
CA GLY A 87 -10.34 -11.58 -9.93
C GLY A 87 -9.72 -11.20 -8.58
N THR A 88 -8.64 -11.88 -8.22
CA THR A 88 -7.77 -11.42 -7.15
C THR A 88 -7.02 -10.18 -7.61
N ILE A 89 -7.01 -9.13 -6.81
CA ILE A 89 -6.26 -7.90 -7.08
C ILE A 89 -4.97 -7.95 -6.25
N SER A 90 -3.94 -8.57 -6.80
CA SER A 90 -2.67 -8.81 -6.09
C SER A 90 -1.71 -7.61 -6.15
N SER A 91 -0.94 -7.38 -5.09
CA SER A 91 0.19 -6.45 -5.13
C SER A 91 1.25 -6.92 -6.12
N GLY A 92 1.81 -6.00 -6.90
CA GLY A 92 2.72 -6.26 -8.01
C GLY A 92 2.01 -6.52 -9.35
N MET A 93 0.68 -6.50 -9.39
CA MET A 93 -0.07 -6.63 -10.63
C MET A 93 0.04 -5.36 -11.47
N LYS A 94 0.25 -5.53 -12.78
CA LYS A 94 0.19 -4.43 -13.75
C LYS A 94 -1.24 -4.24 -14.22
N VAL A 95 -1.75 -3.01 -14.13
CA VAL A 95 -3.13 -2.66 -14.48
C VAL A 95 -3.16 -1.38 -15.30
N HIS A 96 -4.20 -1.22 -16.12
CA HIS A 96 -4.48 0.04 -16.77
C HIS A 96 -5.07 1.02 -15.76
N ILE A 97 -4.37 2.14 -15.53
CA ILE A 97 -4.83 3.26 -14.72
C ILE A 97 -5.21 4.40 -15.66
N SER A 98 -6.46 4.83 -15.58
CA SER A 98 -6.98 5.97 -16.34
C SER A 98 -7.06 7.21 -15.46
N THR A 99 -6.44 8.30 -15.90
CA THR A 99 -6.43 9.61 -15.21
C THR A 99 -6.69 10.72 -16.23
N GLY A 100 -7.85 11.38 -16.13
CA GLY A 100 -8.28 12.34 -17.15
C GLY A 100 -8.49 11.64 -18.50
N PHE A 101 -7.72 12.00 -19.51
CA PHE A 101 -7.74 11.38 -20.84
C PHE A 101 -6.62 10.35 -21.06
N ASP A 102 -5.69 10.24 -20.11
CA ASP A 102 -4.56 9.32 -20.23
C ASP A 102 -4.91 7.97 -19.61
N THR A 103 -4.47 6.90 -20.25
CA THR A 103 -4.52 5.55 -19.70
C THR A 103 -3.16 4.91 -19.82
N VAL A 104 -2.52 4.64 -18.68
CA VAL A 104 -1.16 4.09 -18.60
C VAL A 104 -1.17 2.75 -17.89
N MET A 105 -0.24 1.88 -18.25
CA MET A 105 0.00 0.66 -17.47
C MET A 105 0.86 1.01 -16.26
N ALA A 106 0.36 0.70 -15.07
CA ALA A 106 1.08 0.91 -13.81
C ALA A 106 1.12 -0.37 -12.99
N GLU A 107 2.20 -0.57 -12.23
CA GLU A 107 2.28 -1.63 -11.22
C GLU A 107 1.72 -1.11 -9.89
N CYS A 108 0.76 -1.82 -9.31
CA CYS A 108 0.13 -1.41 -8.05
C CYS A 108 0.66 -2.20 -6.85
N GLN A 109 0.98 -1.50 -5.77
CA GLN A 109 1.34 -2.09 -4.47
C GLN A 109 0.30 -1.62 -3.45
N PHE A 110 -0.44 -2.56 -2.86
CA PHE A 110 -1.49 -2.22 -1.91
C PHE A 110 -0.94 -2.10 -0.50
N LEU A 111 -1.34 -1.03 0.18
CA LEU A 111 -0.78 -0.62 1.46
C LEU A 111 -1.92 -0.36 2.46
N ARG A 112 -1.73 -0.81 3.69
CA ARG A 112 -2.56 -0.46 4.85
C ARG A 112 -1.74 0.47 5.76
N PRO A 113 -2.27 1.66 6.12
CA PRO A 113 -1.61 2.54 7.09
C PRO A 113 -1.43 1.85 8.45
N ASP A 114 -0.26 2.03 9.06
CA ASP A 114 0.13 1.52 10.38
C ASP A 114 1.03 2.59 11.03
N GLU A 115 0.41 3.51 11.77
CA GLU A 115 1.06 4.73 12.31
C GLU A 115 1.75 5.56 11.20
N GLU A 116 3.04 5.87 11.33
CA GLU A 116 3.85 6.59 10.34
C GLU A 116 4.37 5.68 9.21
N GLN A 117 3.87 4.45 9.11
CA GLN A 117 4.39 3.41 8.26
C GLN A 117 3.26 2.70 7.52
N TYR A 118 3.62 1.77 6.63
CA TYR A 118 2.67 1.05 5.81
C TYR A 118 2.92 -0.45 5.86
N GLU A 119 1.90 -1.22 6.21
CA GLU A 119 1.86 -2.64 5.93
C GLU A 119 1.59 -2.85 4.44
N GLN A 120 2.48 -3.56 3.74
CA GLN A 120 2.23 -3.98 2.38
C GLN A 120 1.39 -5.26 2.37
N LEU A 121 0.21 -5.15 1.77
CA LEU A 121 -0.74 -6.25 1.62
C LEU A 121 -0.35 -7.13 0.43
N THR A 122 -0.70 -8.42 0.48
CA THR A 122 -0.53 -9.35 -0.64
C THR A 122 -1.55 -9.09 -1.74
N SER A 123 -2.76 -8.65 -1.38
CA SER A 123 -3.84 -8.31 -2.28
C SER A 123 -4.72 -7.23 -1.67
N LEU A 124 -5.44 -6.50 -2.51
CA LEU A 124 -6.53 -5.62 -2.07
C LEU A 124 -7.68 -6.51 -1.57
N GLU A 125 -8.09 -6.35 -0.31
CA GLU A 125 -9.20 -7.09 0.28
C GLU A 125 -10.50 -6.68 -0.42
N VAL A 126 -11.19 -7.64 -1.04
CA VAL A 126 -12.46 -7.38 -1.75
C VAL A 126 -13.59 -7.99 -0.91
N PRO A 127 -14.66 -7.25 -0.58
CA PRO A 127 -15.85 -7.87 -0.01
C PRO A 127 -16.44 -8.82 -1.06
N CYS A 128 -16.46 -10.11 -0.74
CA CYS A 128 -16.99 -11.15 -1.62
C CYS A 128 -18.50 -10.94 -1.77
N VAL A 129 -18.97 -10.56 -2.96
CA VAL A 129 -20.41 -10.54 -3.26
C VAL A 129 -20.68 -11.36 -4.52
N TYR A 130 -21.36 -12.49 -4.33
CA TYR A 130 -21.74 -13.41 -5.39
C TYR A 130 -22.75 -12.73 -6.34
N HIS A 131 -22.33 -12.46 -7.57
CA HIS A 131 -23.21 -11.98 -8.64
C HIS A 131 -23.07 -12.90 -9.84
N GLN A 132 -24.18 -13.28 -10.48
CA GLN A 132 -24.22 -14.06 -11.72
C GLN A 132 -24.14 -13.11 -12.93
N GLY A 133 -23.21 -13.34 -13.89
CA GLY A 133 -23.00 -12.46 -15.06
C GLY A 133 -21.58 -12.51 -15.67
N ARG A 134 -21.30 -11.77 -16.75
CA ARG A 134 -19.92 -11.54 -17.24
C ARG A 134 -19.18 -10.61 -16.28
N GLY A 135 -17.93 -10.91 -15.94
CA GLY A 135 -17.17 -10.17 -14.91
C GLY A 135 -16.87 -8.72 -15.29
N CYS A 136 -16.89 -7.82 -14.30
CA CYS A 136 -16.46 -6.43 -14.47
C CYS A 136 -14.96 -6.37 -14.85
N ARG A 137 -14.55 -5.38 -15.65
CA ARG A 137 -13.14 -5.12 -16.01
C ARG A 137 -12.50 -3.99 -15.21
N PHE A 138 -13.29 -3.27 -14.40
CA PHE A 138 -12.78 -2.24 -13.51
C PHE A 138 -12.50 -2.85 -12.14
N LEU A 139 -11.27 -2.72 -11.67
CA LEU A 139 -10.78 -3.39 -10.46
C LEU A 139 -11.05 -2.55 -9.20
N PHE A 140 -10.75 -1.26 -9.29
CA PHE A 140 -10.88 -0.29 -8.20
C PHE A 140 -10.96 1.13 -8.77
N HIS A 141 -11.37 2.07 -7.93
CA HIS A 141 -11.31 3.51 -8.21
C HIS A 141 -10.81 4.26 -6.97
N GLY A 142 -10.41 5.51 -7.14
CA GLY A 142 -9.99 6.34 -6.02
C GLY A 142 -9.41 7.68 -6.46
N HIS A 143 -8.76 8.34 -5.52
CA HIS A 143 -8.16 9.66 -5.70
C HIS A 143 -6.64 9.55 -5.65
N LEU A 144 -5.98 10.16 -6.64
CA LEU A 144 -4.54 10.38 -6.61
C LEU A 144 -4.21 11.32 -5.45
N GLY A 145 -3.22 10.94 -4.65
CA GLY A 145 -2.64 11.77 -3.60
C GLY A 145 -1.24 12.24 -4.00
N ASP A 146 -0.38 12.36 -3.01
CA ASP A 146 0.96 12.92 -3.18
C ASP A 146 1.83 12.11 -4.14
N SER A 147 2.59 12.82 -4.97
CA SER A 147 3.65 12.23 -5.77
C SER A 147 4.75 11.68 -4.87
N LEU A 148 5.19 10.46 -5.16
CA LEU A 148 6.32 9.81 -4.52
C LEU A 148 7.62 10.17 -5.26
N ASN A 149 7.90 11.47 -5.39
CA ASN A 149 9.17 11.93 -5.97
C ASN A 149 10.31 11.62 -4.99
N ASP A 150 11.03 10.51 -5.20
CA ASP A 150 12.12 9.95 -4.37
C ASP A 150 11.81 9.67 -2.89
N ARG A 151 10.60 10.03 -2.41
CA ARG A 151 10.12 9.75 -1.06
C ARG A 151 9.93 8.25 -0.88
N LYS A 152 10.88 7.62 -0.18
CA LYS A 152 10.78 6.22 0.23
C LYS A 152 9.82 6.11 1.41
N ILE A 153 8.59 5.66 1.14
CA ILE A 153 7.67 5.24 2.20
C ILE A 153 8.23 4.04 2.96
N ARG A 154 8.11 4.07 4.29
CA ARG A 154 8.53 2.96 5.15
C ARG A 154 7.48 1.87 5.09
N ARG A 155 7.81 0.77 4.40
CA ARG A 155 6.93 -0.38 4.20
C ARG A 155 7.45 -1.63 4.90
N PHE A 156 6.55 -2.45 5.41
CA PHE A 156 6.85 -3.77 5.95
C PHE A 156 5.80 -4.79 5.53
N VAL A 157 6.13 -6.08 5.66
CA VAL A 157 5.14 -7.17 5.62
C VAL A 157 5.03 -7.81 6.99
N ARG A 158 3.82 -8.10 7.45
CA ARG A 158 3.61 -8.90 8.66
C ARG A 158 3.98 -10.35 8.36
N ARG A 159 4.75 -10.97 9.25
CA ARG A 159 5.17 -12.37 9.19
C ARG A 159 5.00 -12.97 10.57
N GLN A 160 4.65 -14.25 10.59
CA GLN A 160 4.56 -15.02 11.81
C GLN A 160 5.52 -16.19 11.72
N ARG A 161 6.11 -16.54 12.87
CA ARG A 161 6.82 -17.81 13.06
C ARG A 161 6.26 -18.48 14.29
N SER A 162 6.04 -19.78 14.20
CA SER A 162 5.54 -20.56 15.33
C SER A 162 6.38 -21.81 15.52
N GLY A 163 6.56 -22.18 16.78
CA GLY A 163 7.26 -23.37 17.24
C GLY A 163 6.51 -23.99 18.41
N GLN A 164 7.12 -24.95 19.08
CA GLN A 164 6.51 -25.65 20.22
C GLN A 164 7.44 -25.64 21.43
N VAL A 165 6.85 -25.58 22.62
CA VAL A 165 7.59 -25.76 23.86
C VAL A 165 8.07 -27.21 23.93
N GLU A 166 9.38 -27.40 23.97
CA GLU A 166 9.99 -28.72 24.09
C GLU A 166 10.14 -29.11 25.56
N ARG A 167 10.62 -28.18 26.39
CA ARG A 167 10.80 -28.38 27.82
C ARG A 167 10.86 -27.07 28.58
N VAL A 168 10.51 -27.13 29.86
CA VAL A 168 10.68 -26.02 30.82
C VAL A 168 12.02 -26.21 31.53
N GLU A 169 12.89 -25.19 31.49
CA GLU A 169 14.14 -25.17 32.26
C GLU A 169 13.93 -24.60 33.67
N SER A 170 13.04 -23.61 33.81
CA SER A 170 12.72 -22.94 35.07
C SER A 170 11.35 -22.27 34.97
N ALA A 171 10.80 -21.78 36.08
CA ALA A 171 9.49 -21.11 36.10
C ALA A 171 9.37 -19.94 35.08
N LYS A 172 10.50 -19.33 34.67
CA LYS A 172 10.56 -18.27 33.65
C LYS A 172 11.39 -18.62 32.41
N SER A 173 11.92 -19.83 32.27
CA SER A 173 12.77 -20.19 31.12
C SER A 173 12.26 -21.45 30.45
N ILE A 174 12.03 -21.39 29.14
CA ILE A 174 11.61 -22.52 28.32
C ILE A 174 12.53 -22.70 27.11
N VAL A 175 12.61 -23.93 26.63
CA VAL A 175 13.25 -24.28 25.37
C VAL A 175 12.17 -24.51 24.34
N CYS A 176 12.22 -23.75 23.25
CA CYS A 176 11.31 -23.87 22.13
C CYS A 176 12.02 -24.52 20.95
N ASN A 177 11.38 -25.54 20.36
CA ASN A 177 11.83 -26.18 19.14
C ASN A 177 11.03 -25.67 17.94
N SER A 178 11.55 -25.93 16.73
CA SER A 178 10.85 -25.67 15.47
C SER A 178 10.50 -24.19 15.18
N LEU A 179 10.94 -23.25 16.04
CA LEU A 179 10.72 -21.82 15.86
C LEU A 179 11.61 -21.22 14.76
N PHE A 180 12.80 -21.79 14.59
CA PHE A 180 13.80 -21.38 13.61
C PHE A 180 14.33 -22.59 12.84
N LYS A 181 14.63 -22.39 11.56
CA LYS A 181 15.40 -23.38 10.78
C LYS A 181 16.86 -23.38 11.26
N LYS A 182 17.55 -24.51 11.12
CA LYS A 182 18.93 -24.69 11.62
C LYS A 182 19.93 -23.65 11.09
N GLU A 183 19.74 -23.19 9.85
CA GLU A 183 20.52 -22.17 9.16
C GLU A 183 20.13 -20.72 9.49
N THR A 184 19.11 -20.51 10.33
CA THR A 184 18.64 -19.17 10.69
C THR A 184 19.60 -18.52 11.67
N ASN A 185 20.01 -17.29 11.39
CA ASN A 185 20.74 -16.49 12.36
C ASN A 185 19.80 -15.99 13.47
N ILE A 186 19.82 -16.68 14.62
CA ILE A 186 18.93 -16.40 15.77
C ILE A 186 19.24 -15.06 16.42
N SER A 187 20.46 -14.51 16.28
CA SER A 187 20.82 -13.22 16.89
C SER A 187 19.97 -12.05 16.39
N MET A 188 19.40 -12.15 15.19
CA MET A 188 18.46 -11.15 14.66
C MET A 188 17.12 -11.12 15.40
N PHE A 189 16.80 -12.20 16.14
CA PHE A 189 15.54 -12.40 16.84
C PHE A 189 15.68 -12.26 18.35
N GLU A 190 16.90 -12.04 18.87
CA GLU A 190 17.13 -11.80 20.29
C GLU A 190 16.37 -10.56 20.76
N SER A 191 15.84 -10.62 21.98
CA SER A 191 14.94 -9.64 22.61
C SER A 191 13.58 -9.46 21.95
N LEU A 192 13.27 -10.17 20.84
CA LEU A 192 11.95 -10.07 20.23
C LEU A 192 10.87 -10.72 21.11
N PRO A 193 9.69 -10.08 21.26
CA PRO A 193 8.61 -10.61 22.05
C PRO A 193 7.99 -11.85 21.41
N VAL A 194 7.55 -12.77 22.25
CA VAL A 194 6.83 -13.98 21.87
C VAL A 194 5.56 -14.14 22.71
N CYS A 195 4.60 -14.88 22.19
CA CYS A 195 3.36 -15.22 22.87
C CYS A 195 3.14 -16.74 22.83
N LEU A 196 2.72 -17.31 23.95
CA LEU A 196 2.33 -18.71 24.05
C LEU A 196 0.85 -18.86 23.67
N SER A 197 0.44 -20.04 23.20
CA SER A 197 -0.97 -20.36 22.95
C SER A 197 -1.86 -20.24 24.19
N THR A 198 -1.25 -20.27 25.37
CA THR A 198 -1.84 -20.17 26.70
C THR A 198 -2.00 -18.72 27.18
N GLY A 199 -1.48 -17.74 26.42
CA GLY A 199 -1.62 -16.32 26.68
C GLY A 199 -0.43 -15.67 27.39
N GLU A 200 0.49 -16.45 27.97
CA GLU A 200 1.73 -15.89 28.54
C GLU A 200 2.63 -15.29 27.45
N THR A 201 3.40 -14.26 27.86
CA THR A 201 4.33 -13.57 26.98
C THR A 201 5.76 -13.72 27.48
N GLY A 202 6.70 -13.60 26.55
CA GLY A 202 8.13 -13.64 26.86
C GLY A 202 8.96 -13.02 25.75
N ARG A 203 10.26 -13.31 25.77
CA ARG A 203 11.24 -12.84 24.79
C ARG A 203 12.21 -13.93 24.40
N VAL A 204 12.67 -13.90 23.15
CA VAL A 204 13.77 -14.76 22.71
C VAL A 204 15.08 -14.28 23.34
N VAL A 205 15.81 -15.17 24.01
CA VAL A 205 17.08 -14.83 24.66
C VAL A 205 18.27 -15.17 23.76
N CYS A 206 18.36 -16.43 23.33
CA CYS A 206 19.48 -16.91 22.55
C CYS A 206 19.16 -18.22 21.82
N ALA A 207 20.06 -18.62 20.93
CA ALA A 207 20.06 -19.96 20.35
C ALA A 207 20.31 -21.04 21.41
N PHE A 208 19.66 -22.19 21.25
CA PHE A 208 19.86 -23.36 22.11
C PHE A 208 20.40 -24.55 21.29
N GLY A 209 21.70 -24.79 21.35
CA GLY A 209 22.36 -25.90 20.65
C GLY A 209 22.37 -25.78 19.11
N LYS A 210 22.45 -26.92 18.41
CA LYS A 210 22.70 -27.00 16.94
C LYS A 210 21.47 -27.33 16.09
N ALA A 211 20.26 -27.21 16.64
CA ALA A 211 19.01 -27.71 16.04
C ALA A 211 17.94 -26.62 15.77
N GLY A 212 18.32 -25.34 15.70
CA GLY A 212 17.35 -24.24 15.52
C GLY A 212 16.41 -24.03 16.71
N LYS A 213 16.74 -24.61 17.88
CA LYS A 213 16.03 -24.37 19.13
C LYS A 213 16.42 -23.00 19.68
N ALA A 214 15.50 -22.38 20.40
CA ALA A 214 15.74 -21.10 21.06
C ALA A 214 15.34 -21.18 22.52
N ARG A 215 16.11 -20.50 23.36
CA ARG A 215 15.72 -20.24 24.75
C ARG A 215 14.82 -19.02 24.78
N ILE A 216 13.73 -19.14 25.52
CA ILE A 216 12.75 -18.08 25.69
C ILE A 216 12.56 -17.82 27.17
N GLU A 217 12.63 -16.56 27.53
CA GLU A 217 12.41 -16.09 28.89
C GLU A 217 11.01 -15.46 28.99
N MET A 218 10.22 -15.93 29.95
CA MET A 218 8.86 -15.45 30.19
C MET A 218 8.89 -14.15 31.01
N THR A 219 7.98 -13.24 30.69
CA THR A 219 7.80 -11.98 31.44
C THR A 219 7.38 -12.26 32.88
N THR A 220 6.42 -13.17 33.04
CA THR A 220 5.91 -13.67 34.32
C THR A 220 6.18 -15.18 34.43
N PRO A 221 6.25 -15.74 35.65
CA PRO A 221 6.29 -17.19 35.81
C PRO A 221 5.13 -17.86 35.06
N LEU A 222 5.39 -19.04 34.48
CA LEU A 222 4.35 -19.85 33.82
C LEU A 222 3.24 -20.20 34.80
N SER A 223 2.00 -20.16 34.32
CA SER A 223 0.85 -20.58 35.12
C SER A 223 0.87 -22.08 35.39
N GLU A 224 0.27 -22.51 36.50
CA GLU A 224 0.18 -23.93 36.85
C GLU A 224 -0.56 -24.74 35.78
N SER A 225 -1.57 -24.16 35.12
CA SER A 225 -2.26 -24.78 34.00
C SER A 225 -1.30 -25.06 32.84
N THR A 226 -0.45 -24.09 32.49
CA THR A 226 0.55 -24.24 31.42
C THR A 226 1.58 -25.30 31.77
N LEU A 227 2.05 -25.34 33.02
CA LEU A 227 2.97 -26.37 33.48
C LEU A 227 2.36 -27.78 33.43
N LYS A 228 1.08 -27.93 33.82
CA LYS A 228 0.35 -29.20 33.73
C LYS A 228 0.16 -29.65 32.28
N MET A 229 -0.17 -28.73 31.36
CA MET A 229 -0.29 -29.03 29.94
C MET A 229 1.04 -29.55 29.37
N ILE A 230 2.15 -28.86 29.64
CA ILE A 230 3.48 -29.28 29.17
C ILE A 230 3.88 -30.63 29.78
N ALA A 231 3.63 -30.85 31.07
CA ALA A 231 3.93 -32.11 31.75
C ALA A 231 3.04 -33.27 31.27
N GLY A 232 1.80 -32.98 30.90
CA GLY A 232 0.85 -33.93 30.31
C GLY A 232 1.13 -34.29 28.85
N GLY A 233 2.17 -33.70 28.24
CA GLY A 233 2.52 -33.93 26.84
C GLY A 233 1.69 -33.13 25.84
N GLU A 234 0.92 -32.15 26.30
CA GLU A 234 0.17 -31.26 25.40
C GLU A 234 1.11 -30.26 24.73
N SER A 235 0.86 -30.01 23.44
CA SER A 235 1.69 -29.10 22.65
C SER A 235 1.32 -27.64 22.92
N VAL A 236 2.14 -26.94 23.70
CA VAL A 236 2.04 -25.48 23.84
C VAL A 236 2.77 -24.80 22.69
N GLN A 237 2.06 -23.99 21.91
CA GLN A 237 2.64 -23.28 20.78
C GLN A 237 3.31 -21.99 21.25
N VAL A 238 4.47 -21.68 20.68
CA VAL A 238 5.13 -20.38 20.82
C VAL A 238 5.05 -19.65 19.49
N THR A 239 4.63 -18.39 19.49
CA THR A 239 4.50 -17.58 18.28
C THR A 239 5.25 -16.25 18.39
N ILE A 240 5.98 -15.89 17.34
CA ILE A 240 6.60 -14.58 17.13
C ILE A 240 5.86 -13.86 16.00
N TYR A 241 5.44 -12.62 16.24
CA TYR A 241 4.89 -11.74 15.21
C TYR A 241 5.91 -10.69 14.82
N LEU A 242 6.11 -10.51 13.51
CA LEU A 242 7.21 -9.76 12.94
C LEU A 242 6.72 -8.75 11.89
N LYS A 243 7.22 -7.53 11.96
CA LYS A 243 7.25 -6.58 10.84
C LYS A 243 8.58 -6.75 10.12
N LYS A 244 8.58 -7.32 8.91
CA LYS A 244 9.76 -7.42 8.05
C LYS A 244 9.80 -6.25 7.08
N TYR A 245 10.75 -5.34 7.25
CA TYR A 245 10.83 -4.13 6.44
C TYR A 245 11.31 -4.42 5.01
N ILE A 246 10.63 -3.85 4.02
CA ILE A 246 10.97 -4.05 2.61
C ILE A 246 12.13 -3.11 2.24
N GLY A 247 13.13 -3.63 1.54
CA GLY A 247 14.32 -2.87 1.14
C GLY A 247 15.29 -2.57 2.28
N ARG A 248 15.07 -3.12 3.48
CA ARG A 248 15.95 -2.97 4.65
C ARG A 248 16.18 -4.33 5.29
N LYS A 249 17.39 -4.62 5.78
CA LYS A 249 17.69 -5.81 6.59
C LYS A 249 17.24 -5.60 8.04
N LYS A 250 16.00 -5.15 8.25
CA LYS A 250 15.43 -4.86 9.57
C LYS A 250 14.17 -5.70 9.79
N ILE A 251 14.08 -6.31 10.95
CA ILE A 251 12.86 -6.92 11.48
C ILE A 251 12.52 -6.27 12.81
N GLU A 252 11.26 -6.30 13.18
CA GLU A 252 10.76 -5.76 14.44
C GLU A 252 9.65 -6.68 14.95
N GLY A 253 9.74 -7.10 16.20
CA GLY A 253 8.74 -7.96 16.82
C GLY A 253 7.64 -7.12 17.47
N TYR A 254 6.42 -7.65 17.48
CA TYR A 254 5.29 -7.02 18.17
C TYR A 254 4.41 -8.09 18.82
N LEU A 255 3.53 -7.67 19.74
CA LEU A 255 2.49 -8.54 20.31
C LEU A 255 1.14 -8.21 19.67
N PRO A 256 0.29 -9.20 19.35
CA PRO A 256 -1.04 -8.93 18.82
C PRO A 256 -1.93 -8.36 19.93
N GLY A 257 -2.75 -7.36 19.62
CA GLY A 257 -3.72 -6.80 20.57
C GLY A 257 -3.18 -5.68 21.48
N SER A 258 -1.86 -5.48 21.57
CA SER A 258 -1.32 -4.22 22.06
C SER A 258 -1.56 -3.16 20.99
N LYS A 259 -2.58 -2.31 21.18
CA LYS A 259 -2.58 -1.00 20.53
C LYS A 259 -1.36 -0.27 21.12
N ASN A 260 -0.32 -0.09 20.30
CA ASN A 260 0.63 0.98 20.58
C ASN A 260 -0.05 2.31 20.28
#